data_AF-A0A938EM17-F1
#
_entry.id   AF-A0A938EM17-F1
#
_cell.length_a   1.000
_cell.length_b   1.000
_cell.length_c   1.000
_cell.angle_alpha   90.00
_cell.angle_beta   90.00
_cell.angle_gamma   90.00
#
_symmetry.space_group_name_H-M   'P 1'
#
loop_
_entity.id
_entity.type
_entity.pdbx_description
1 polymer ?
#
loop_
_entity_poly.entity_id
_entity_poly.type
_entity_poly.pdbx_seq_one_letter_code
_entity_poly.pdbx_strand_id
1 'polypeptide(L)'
;MPRCARRRHRPPRPHRPRRTSSCPTTSRNCSGASSSREWYRHTMLATIDGGGRVVVPKDVRERLGLRPGAQVELTEIDGALEITPVVTPMTVAERDGYVVLEAPMPMPTLTAEQVRAVQEATRR
;
A
#
# COMPACT_ATOMS: atom_id res chain seq x y z
N MET A 1 -9.28 -22.29 -66.68
CA MET A 1 -9.68 -21.57 -65.44
C MET A 1 -8.44 -21.25 -64.61
N PRO A 2 -7.89 -20.03 -64.62
CA PRO A 2 -6.72 -19.69 -63.79
C PRO A 2 -7.16 -19.21 -62.40
N ARG A 3 -6.51 -19.72 -61.35
CA ARG A 3 -6.74 -19.29 -59.95
C ARG A 3 -6.03 -17.96 -59.69
N CYS A 4 -6.78 -16.89 -59.45
CA CYS A 4 -6.26 -15.60 -58.98
C CYS A 4 -5.57 -15.72 -57.60
N ALA A 5 -4.32 -15.29 -57.53
CA ALA A 5 -3.59 -15.09 -56.29
C ALA A 5 -4.19 -13.90 -55.52
N ARG A 6 -4.66 -14.14 -54.28
CA ARG A 6 -5.14 -13.09 -53.38
C ARG A 6 -3.96 -12.21 -52.93
N ARG A 7 -3.89 -10.97 -53.42
CA ARG A 7 -3.03 -9.92 -52.87
C ARG A 7 -3.45 -9.64 -51.43
N ARG A 8 -2.55 -9.85 -50.47
CA ARG A 8 -2.75 -9.42 -49.09
C ARG A 8 -2.52 -7.91 -49.00
N HIS A 9 -3.57 -7.14 -48.77
CA HIS A 9 -3.43 -5.72 -48.42
C HIS A 9 -2.72 -5.61 -47.07
N ARG A 10 -1.59 -4.90 -47.03
CA ARG A 10 -0.91 -4.50 -45.80
C ARG A 10 -1.54 -3.19 -45.30
N PRO A 11 -1.96 -3.08 -44.03
CA PRO A 11 -2.41 -1.79 -43.49
C PRO A 11 -1.23 -0.81 -43.35
N PRO A 12 -1.48 0.52 -43.41
CA PRO A 12 -0.44 1.52 -43.17
C PRO A 12 0.03 1.47 -41.71
N ARG A 13 1.31 1.76 -41.50
CA ARG A 13 1.93 1.82 -40.16
C ARG A 13 1.44 3.06 -39.41
N PRO A 14 1.19 3.00 -38.08
CA PRO A 14 0.89 4.20 -37.31
C PRO A 14 2.13 5.10 -37.22
N HIS A 15 1.91 6.41 -37.38
CA HIS A 15 2.95 7.43 -37.22
C HIS A 15 3.41 7.51 -35.76
N ARG A 16 4.71 7.33 -35.53
CA ARG A 16 5.35 7.51 -34.22
C ARG A 16 5.69 8.99 -34.06
N PRO A 17 5.18 9.72 -33.04
CA PRO A 17 5.58 11.11 -32.84
C PRO A 17 7.06 11.18 -32.47
N ARG A 18 7.77 12.15 -33.08
CA ARG A 18 9.18 12.44 -32.81
C ARG A 18 9.32 12.90 -31.36
N ARG A 19 10.13 12.18 -30.57
CA ARG A 19 10.66 12.66 -29.29
C ARG A 19 11.56 13.86 -29.59
N THR A 20 11.05 15.07 -29.37
CA THR A 20 11.91 16.25 -29.23
C THR A 20 12.36 16.32 -27.78
N SER A 21 13.63 15.97 -27.56
CA SER A 21 14.36 16.22 -26.34
C SER A 21 14.57 17.72 -26.19
N SER A 22 13.78 18.36 -25.34
CA SER A 22 14.13 19.66 -24.75
C SER A 22 13.91 19.55 -23.25
N CYS A 23 14.93 19.03 -22.56
CA CYS A 23 15.11 19.29 -21.14
C CYS A 23 15.62 20.74 -21.03
N PRO A 24 14.88 21.69 -20.45
CA PRO A 24 15.48 22.94 -20.03
C PRO A 24 16.26 22.65 -18.74
N THR A 25 17.58 22.51 -18.88
CA THR A 25 18.52 22.55 -17.77
C THR A 25 18.52 23.96 -17.21
N THR A 26 17.83 24.18 -16.09
CA THR A 26 18.16 25.28 -15.20
C THR A 26 18.00 24.78 -13.77
N SER A 27 19.15 24.33 -13.25
CA SER A 27 19.46 24.32 -11.84
C SER A 27 18.96 25.61 -11.20
N ARG A 28 17.98 25.49 -10.31
CA ARG A 28 17.64 26.56 -9.38
C ARG A 28 17.50 25.90 -8.01
N ASN A 29 18.46 26.24 -7.16
CA ASN A 29 18.57 25.81 -5.77
C ASN A 29 17.21 25.90 -5.05
N CYS A 30 16.77 24.78 -4.48
CA CYS A 30 15.81 24.77 -3.38
C CYS A 30 16.54 24.26 -2.14
N SER A 31 17.36 25.12 -1.55
CA SER A 31 17.91 24.93 -0.21
C SER A 31 17.02 25.71 0.75
N GLY A 32 16.24 24.99 1.54
CA GLY A 32 15.35 25.56 2.56
C GLY A 32 14.84 24.45 3.47
N ALA A 33 15.74 23.94 4.31
CA ALA A 33 15.40 23.03 5.39
C ALA A 33 14.70 23.80 6.52
N SER A 34 13.47 23.42 6.86
CA SER A 34 12.82 23.49 8.19
C SER A 34 11.36 23.03 7.95
N SER A 35 10.79 21.99 8.55
CA SER A 35 10.95 21.51 9.92
C SER A 35 10.64 20.03 10.01
N SER A 36 11.59 19.26 10.54
CA SER A 36 11.46 17.85 10.91
C SER A 36 10.51 17.59 12.09
N ARG A 37 9.45 18.41 12.25
CA ARG A 37 8.42 18.31 13.30
C ARG A 37 6.98 18.28 12.75
N GLU A 38 6.80 18.30 11.41
CA GLU A 38 5.50 18.16 10.71
C GLU A 38 5.20 16.72 10.22
N TRP A 39 6.08 15.77 10.49
CA TRP A 39 6.23 14.49 9.78
C TRP A 39 5.24 13.33 10.12
N TYR A 40 4.04 13.62 10.64
CA TYR A 40 3.02 12.57 10.86
C TYR A 40 1.60 12.91 10.39
N ARG A 41 1.44 13.81 9.43
CA ARG A 41 0.22 13.82 8.60
C ARG A 41 0.56 13.25 7.24
N HIS A 42 0.36 11.94 7.07
CA HIS A 42 0.43 11.25 5.77
C HIS A 42 -0.77 11.62 4.89
N THR A 43 -1.14 12.89 4.87
CA THR A 43 -2.22 13.39 4.03
C THR A 43 -1.66 13.51 2.62
N MET A 44 -2.00 12.56 1.78
CA MET A 44 -1.80 12.64 0.34
C MET A 44 -3.14 12.91 -0.34
N LEU A 45 -3.10 13.55 -1.50
CA LEU A 45 -4.23 13.55 -2.41
C LEU A 45 -4.12 12.31 -3.29
N ALA A 46 -5.13 11.46 -3.23
CA ALA A 46 -5.28 10.30 -4.10
C ALA A 46 -6.54 10.49 -4.96
N THR A 47 -6.43 10.18 -6.25
CA THR A 47 -7.59 10.19 -7.15
C THR A 47 -8.23 8.80 -7.17
N ILE A 48 -9.55 8.76 -7.21
CA ILE A 48 -10.29 7.52 -7.45
C ILE A 48 -9.95 7.01 -8.85
N ASP A 49 -9.43 5.79 -8.93
CA ASP A 49 -9.13 5.13 -10.20
C ASP A 49 -10.42 4.86 -11.00
N GLY A 50 -10.32 4.58 -12.31
CA GLY A 50 -11.49 4.35 -13.17
C GLY A 50 -12.43 3.23 -12.70
N GLY A 51 -11.96 2.34 -11.82
CA GLY A 51 -12.75 1.29 -11.18
C GLY A 51 -13.40 1.67 -9.83
N GLY A 52 -13.37 2.93 -9.41
CA GLY A 52 -13.99 3.35 -8.14
C GLY A 52 -13.19 3.00 -6.88
N ARG A 53 -11.87 2.79 -7.01
CA ARG A 53 -10.99 2.37 -5.90
C ARG A 53 -10.06 3.50 -5.50
N VAL A 54 -9.73 3.57 -4.21
CA VAL A 54 -8.65 4.40 -3.68
C VAL A 54 -7.36 3.58 -3.63
N VAL A 55 -6.30 4.09 -4.25
CA VAL A 55 -4.99 3.42 -4.23
C VAL A 55 -4.19 3.91 -3.03
N VAL A 56 -3.84 2.97 -2.13
CA VAL A 56 -2.96 3.25 -1.00
C VAL A 56 -1.49 3.09 -1.43
N PRO A 57 -0.62 4.10 -1.20
CA PRO A 57 0.80 4.00 -1.49
C PRO A 57 1.49 2.84 -0.79
N LYS A 58 2.62 2.43 -1.37
CA LYS A 58 3.41 1.29 -0.88
C LYS A 58 3.86 1.46 0.57
N ASP A 59 4.38 2.62 0.91
CA ASP A 59 4.88 2.98 2.25
C ASP A 59 3.77 2.93 3.30
N VAL A 60 2.59 3.48 2.99
CA VAL A 60 1.43 3.40 3.88
C VAL A 60 0.93 1.96 4.02
N ARG A 61 0.85 1.21 2.91
CA ARG A 61 0.48 -0.22 2.92
C ARG A 61 1.42 -1.05 3.76
N GLU A 62 2.73 -0.84 3.65
CA GLU A 62 3.73 -1.61 4.38
C GLU A 62 3.65 -1.35 5.88
N ARG A 63 3.50 -0.07 6.28
CA ARG A 63 3.39 0.32 7.69
C ARG A 63 2.11 -0.17 8.35
N LEU A 64 0.98 -0.16 7.63
CA LEU A 64 -0.30 -0.67 8.12
C LEU A 64 -0.45 -2.18 7.98
N GLY A 65 0.57 -2.89 7.47
CA GLY A 65 0.49 -4.34 7.29
C GLY A 65 -0.53 -4.78 6.24
N LEU A 66 -0.98 -3.88 5.35
CA LEU A 66 -1.97 -4.17 4.31
C LEU A 66 -1.34 -5.03 3.21
N ARG A 67 -1.48 -6.35 3.36
CA ARG A 67 -1.05 -7.37 2.39
C ARG A 67 -2.17 -7.62 1.37
N PRO A 68 -1.83 -8.06 0.14
CA PRO A 68 -2.85 -8.50 -0.82
C PRO A 68 -3.76 -9.57 -0.18
N GLY A 69 -5.08 -9.38 -0.26
CA GLY A 69 -6.06 -10.27 0.36
C GLY A 69 -6.32 -10.02 1.85
N ALA A 70 -5.66 -9.04 2.48
CA ALA A 70 -6.00 -8.62 3.83
C ALA A 70 -7.40 -8.00 3.86
N GLN A 71 -8.15 -8.30 4.92
CA GLN A 71 -9.44 -7.68 5.18
C GLN A 71 -9.24 -6.32 5.86
N VAL A 72 -10.03 -5.35 5.46
CA VAL A 72 -10.08 -4.02 6.06
C VAL A 72 -11.53 -3.71 6.42
N GLU A 73 -11.71 -3.07 7.56
CA GLU A 73 -12.96 -2.46 7.97
C GLU A 73 -13.01 -1.02 7.44
N LEU A 74 -14.17 -0.64 6.92
CA LEU A 74 -14.43 0.69 6.37
C LEU A 74 -15.55 1.32 7.19
N THR A 75 -15.24 2.39 7.90
CA THR A 75 -16.20 3.08 8.78
C THR A 75 -16.32 4.54 8.36
N GLU A 76 -17.55 5.00 8.17
CA GLU A 76 -17.82 6.43 7.95
C GLU A 76 -17.95 7.12 9.32
N ILE A 77 -17.06 8.07 9.58
CA ILE A 77 -17.02 8.83 10.83
C ILE A 77 -16.89 10.32 10.46
N ASP A 78 -17.88 11.12 10.83
CA ASP A 78 -17.89 12.58 10.58
C ASP A 78 -17.62 12.98 9.12
N GLY A 79 -18.11 12.19 8.16
CA GLY A 79 -17.88 12.41 6.72
C GLY A 79 -16.47 12.05 6.24
N ALA A 80 -15.65 11.45 7.10
CA ALA A 80 -14.37 10.83 6.76
C ALA A 80 -14.52 9.31 6.66
N LEU A 81 -13.77 8.70 5.73
CA LEU A 81 -13.68 7.25 5.63
C LEU A 81 -12.45 6.78 6.42
N GLU A 82 -12.68 6.10 7.53
CA GLU A 82 -11.64 5.42 8.29
C GLU A 82 -11.44 4.00 7.75
N ILE A 83 -10.19 3.64 7.49
CA ILE A 83 -9.81 2.32 6.97
C ILE A 83 -8.91 1.65 8.00
N THR A 84 -9.44 0.60 8.64
CA THR A 84 -8.75 -0.10 9.73
C THR A 84 -8.50 -1.55 9.32
N PRO A 85 -7.26 -2.07 9.42
CA PRO A 85 -7.00 -3.48 9.20
C PRO A 85 -7.82 -4.33 10.18
N VAL A 86 -8.46 -5.40 9.71
CA VAL A 86 -9.16 -6.32 10.60
C VAL A 86 -8.13 -7.04 11.46
N VAL A 87 -8.12 -6.72 12.76
CA VAL A 87 -7.29 -7.42 13.75
C VAL A 87 -8.04 -8.62 14.31
N THR A 88 -7.30 -9.65 14.73
CA THR A 88 -7.92 -10.78 15.43
C THR A 88 -8.62 -10.24 16.68
N PRO A 89 -9.93 -10.44 16.84
CA PRO A 89 -10.64 -10.01 18.04
C PRO A 89 -10.04 -10.71 19.26
N MET A 90 -9.73 -9.95 20.31
CA MET A 90 -9.18 -10.45 21.57
C MET A 90 -10.14 -10.11 22.69
N THR A 91 -10.41 -11.06 23.58
CA THR A 91 -11.22 -10.84 24.78
C THR A 91 -10.30 -10.83 26.00
N VAL A 92 -10.60 -9.98 26.97
CA VAL A 92 -9.88 -9.96 28.24
C VAL A 92 -10.43 -11.06 29.15
N ALA A 93 -9.58 -11.93 29.66
CA ALA A 93 -9.94 -13.00 30.59
C ALA A 93 -8.95 -13.04 31.77
N GLU A 94 -9.37 -13.61 32.91
CA GLU A 94 -8.45 -13.91 34.02
C GLU A 94 -8.06 -15.38 34.00
N ARG A 95 -6.76 -15.65 34.05
CA ARG A 95 -6.20 -17.00 34.10
C ARG A 95 -5.07 -17.07 35.12
N ASP A 96 -5.20 -17.98 36.09
CA ASP A 96 -4.20 -18.21 37.14
C ASP A 96 -3.76 -16.94 37.90
N GLY A 97 -4.69 -15.99 38.09
CA GLY A 97 -4.44 -14.69 38.74
C GLY A 97 -3.83 -13.61 37.84
N TYR A 98 -3.71 -13.88 36.53
CA TYR A 98 -3.23 -12.92 35.53
C TYR A 98 -4.34 -12.50 34.57
N VAL A 99 -4.35 -11.22 34.19
CA VAL A 99 -5.18 -10.71 33.09
C VAL A 99 -4.53 -11.07 31.77
N VAL A 100 -5.22 -11.87 30.96
CA VAL A 100 -4.75 -12.38 29.66
C VAL A 100 -5.69 -11.95 28.53
N LEU A 101 -5.15 -11.88 27.31
CA LEU A 101 -5.93 -11.69 26.09
C LEU A 101 -6.14 -13.05 25.41
N GLU A 102 -7.40 -13.44 25.25
CA GLU A 102 -7.78 -14.69 24.60
C GLU A 102 -8.34 -14.43 23.20
N ALA A 103 -7.79 -15.13 22.22
CA ALA A 103 -8.32 -15.15 20.87
C ALA A 103 -9.44 -16.20 20.76
N PRO A 104 -10.55 -15.92 20.06
CA PRO A 104 -11.65 -16.87 19.88
C PRO A 104 -11.31 -18.00 18.91
N MET A 105 -10.15 -17.93 18.25
CA MET A 105 -9.68 -18.95 17.29
C MET A 105 -8.27 -19.42 17.67
N PRO A 106 -7.89 -20.66 17.32
CA PRO A 106 -6.53 -21.15 17.50
C PRO A 106 -5.53 -20.23 16.81
N MET A 107 -4.62 -19.66 17.59
CA MET A 107 -3.54 -18.82 17.09
C MET A 107 -2.24 -19.61 17.05
N PRO A 108 -1.33 -19.33 16.10
CA PRO A 108 -0.02 -19.97 16.08
C PRO A 108 0.73 -19.67 17.37
N THR A 109 1.32 -20.71 17.97
CA THR A 109 2.11 -20.57 19.18
C THR A 109 3.41 -19.81 18.87
N LEU A 110 3.63 -18.70 19.56
CA LEU A 110 4.90 -17.98 19.49
C LEU A 110 5.97 -18.75 20.25
N THR A 111 7.08 -19.07 19.59
CA THR A 111 8.21 -19.74 20.24
C THR A 111 9.06 -18.74 21.02
N ALA A 112 9.76 -19.22 22.06
CA ALA A 112 10.68 -18.38 22.83
C ALA A 112 11.78 -17.75 21.95
N GLU A 113 12.19 -18.43 20.88
CA GLU A 113 13.16 -17.92 19.90
C GLU A 113 12.60 -16.73 19.11
N GLN A 114 11.36 -16.82 18.62
CA GLN A 114 10.68 -15.71 17.92
C GLN A 114 10.55 -14.48 18.82
N VAL A 115 10.13 -14.70 20.07
CA VAL A 115 9.99 -13.64 21.06
C VAL A 115 11.35 -12.99 21.39
N ARG A 116 12.40 -13.80 21.53
CA ARG A 116 13.76 -13.32 21.80
C ARG A 116 14.32 -12.50 20.64
N ALA A 117 14.13 -12.95 19.40
CA ALA A 117 14.58 -12.24 18.20
C ALA A 117 13.99 -10.83 18.11
N VAL A 118 12.70 -10.67 18.41
CA VAL A 118 12.02 -9.36 18.42
C VAL A 118 12.54 -8.47 19.55
N GLN A 119 12.71 -9.02 20.76
CA GLN A 119 13.26 -8.25 21.90
C GLN A 119 14.68 -7.78 21.63
N GLU A 120 15.52 -8.63 21.04
CA GLU A 120 16.91 -8.30 20.69
C GLU A 120 16.98 -7.24 19.59
N ALA A 121 16.15 -7.36 18.54
CA ALA A 121 16.06 -6.36 17.48
C ALA A 121 15.63 -4.96 17.96
N THR A 122 14.91 -4.90 19.09
CA THR A 122 14.42 -3.63 19.67
C THR A 122 15.43 -3.01 20.64
N ARG A 123 16.35 -3.82 21.19
CA ARG A 123 17.39 -3.35 22.12
C ARG A 123 18.48 -2.64 21.32
N ARG A 124 18.56 -1.31 21.46
CA ARG A 124 19.64 -0.47 20.93
C ARG A 124 20.89 -0.56 21.80
#